data_AF-A0A7V0M2G4-F1
#
_entry.id   AF-A0A7V0M2G4-F1
#
_cell.length_a   1.000
_cell.length_b   1.000
_cell.length_c   1.000
_cell.angle_alpha   90.00
_cell.angle_beta   90.00
_cell.angle_gamma   90.00
#
_symmetry.space_group_name_H-M   'P 1'
#
loop_
_entity.id
_entity.type
_entity.pdbx_description
1 polymer ?
#
loop_
_entity_poly.entity_id
_entity_poly.type
_entity_poly.pdbx_seq_one_letter_code
_entity_poly.pdbx_strand_id
1 'polypeptide(L)' 'FRLRNEFYGLPANNDLLAERFAKEAVHELGHTFGLIHCENPTCVMHASTYAEEIDLKNYQFCPNCRAVVNSKIR' A
#
# COMPACT_ATOMS: atom_id res chain seq x y z
N PHE A 1 4.88 -4.77 -11.47
CA PHE A 1 5.19 -4.59 -10.04
C PHE A 1 6.39 -5.45 -9.64
N ARG A 2 7.37 -4.85 -8.97
CA ARG A 2 8.61 -5.49 -8.51
C ARG A 2 8.47 -5.92 -7.03
N LEU A 3 7.42 -6.69 -6.71
CA LEU A 3 7.14 -7.05 -5.30
C LEU A 3 8.04 -8.16 -4.77
N ARG A 4 8.55 -8.99 -5.68
CA ARG A 4 9.43 -10.12 -5.36
C ARG A 4 10.83 -9.65 -5.03
N ASN A 5 11.40 -10.19 -3.96
CA ASN A 5 12.78 -9.94 -3.53
C ASN A 5 13.80 -10.33 -4.60
N GLU A 6 13.47 -11.35 -5.38
CA GLU A 6 14.31 -11.90 -6.43
C GLU A 6 14.64 -10.85 -7.51
N PHE A 7 13.79 -9.83 -7.72
CA PHE A 7 14.10 -8.70 -8.61
C PHE A 7 15.25 -7.83 -8.13
N TYR A 8 15.59 -7.91 -6.85
CA TYR A 8 16.63 -7.13 -6.18
C TYR A 8 17.86 -7.98 -5.83
N GLY A 9 17.93 -9.23 -6.31
CA GLY A 9 19.02 -10.16 -5.98
C GLY A 9 18.96 -10.72 -4.56
N LEU A 10 17.83 -10.55 -3.87
CA LEU A 10 17.60 -11.08 -2.53
C LEU A 10 16.90 -12.46 -2.60
N PRO A 11 17.08 -13.32 -1.58
CA PRO A 11 16.34 -14.58 -1.49
C PRO A 11 14.83 -14.36 -1.46
N ALA A 12 14.08 -15.32 -2.01
CA ALA A 12 12.64 -15.31 -1.99
C ALA A 12 12.11 -15.24 -0.54
N ASN A 13 11.11 -14.40 -0.33
CA ASN A 13 10.40 -14.27 0.94
C ASN A 13 8.90 -14.16 0.65
N ASN A 14 8.18 -15.26 0.82
CA ASN A 14 6.76 -15.33 0.49
C ASN A 14 5.88 -14.50 1.44
N ASP A 15 6.28 -14.37 2.70
CA ASP A 15 5.55 -13.56 3.68
C ASP A 15 5.64 -12.07 3.31
N LEU A 16 6.83 -11.60 2.98
CA LEU A 16 7.05 -10.22 2.53
C LEU A 16 6.36 -9.94 1.18
N LEU A 17 6.35 -10.92 0.28
CA LEU A 17 5.61 -10.82 -0.97
C LEU A 17 4.10 -10.66 -0.72
N ALA A 18 3.53 -11.47 0.17
CA ALA A 18 2.12 -11.40 0.54
C ALA A 18 1.78 -10.08 1.22
N GLU A 19 2.66 -9.58 2.10
CA GLU A 19 2.49 -8.29 2.77
C GLU A 19 2.48 -7.13 1.77
N ARG A 20 3.49 -7.06 0.88
CA ARG A 20 3.56 -6.04 -0.18
C ARG A 20 2.34 -6.11 -1.08
N PHE A 21 1.94 -7.32 -1.47
CA PHE A 21 0.75 -7.52 -2.29
C PHE A 21 -0.51 -7.00 -1.60
N ALA A 22 -0.71 -7.30 -0.31
CA ALA A 22 -1.87 -6.82 0.44
C ALA A 22 -1.89 -5.29 0.54
N LYS A 23 -0.74 -4.65 0.81
CA LYS A 23 -0.63 -3.18 0.88
C LYS A 23 -1.00 -2.53 -0.45
N GLU A 24 -0.44 -3.00 -1.56
CA GLU A 24 -0.73 -2.43 -2.88
C GLU A 24 -2.16 -2.76 -3.35
N ALA A 25 -2.69 -3.95 -3.03
CA ALA A 25 -4.09 -4.26 -3.31
C ALA A 25 -5.05 -3.30 -2.58
N VAL A 26 -4.78 -3.00 -1.30
CA VAL A 26 -5.56 -2.03 -0.53
C VAL A 26 -5.38 -0.60 -1.07
N HIS A 27 -4.17 -0.24 -1.52
CA HIS A 27 -3.89 1.05 -2.17
C HIS A 27 -4.75 1.25 -3.42
N GLU A 28 -4.71 0.29 -4.34
CA GLU A 28 -5.47 0.36 -5.59
C GLU A 28 -6.98 0.30 -5.35
N LEU A 29 -7.44 -0.51 -4.39
CA LEU A 29 -8.84 -0.48 -3.95
C LEU A 29 -9.22 0.90 -3.39
N GLY A 30 -8.33 1.54 -2.63
CA GLY A 30 -8.52 2.91 -2.13
C GLY A 30 -8.79 3.92 -3.25
N HIS A 31 -8.09 3.79 -4.39
CA HIS A 31 -8.38 4.61 -5.57
C HIS A 31 -9.79 4.39 -6.13
N THR A 32 -10.33 3.15 -6.07
CA THR A 32 -11.73 2.89 -6.49
C THR A 32 -12.77 3.58 -5.59
N PHE A 33 -12.41 3.90 -4.34
CA PHE A 33 -13.22 4.71 -3.42
C PHE A 33 -12.97 6.23 -3.55
N GLY A 34 -12.17 6.65 -4.53
CA GLY A 34 -11.88 8.06 -4.81
C GLY A 34 -10.78 8.68 -3.95
N LEU A 35 -9.97 7.87 -3.27
CA LEU A 35 -8.74 8.37 -2.63
C LEU A 35 -7.70 8.73 -3.69
N ILE A 36 -6.94 9.79 -3.44
CA ILE A 36 -5.70 10.09 -4.14
C ILE A 36 -4.50 9.70 -3.27
N HIS A 37 -3.28 9.88 -3.78
CA HIS A 37 -2.07 9.64 -2.99
C HIS A 37 -2.04 10.49 -1.72
N CYS A 38 -1.60 9.87 -0.63
CA CYS A 38 -1.47 10.50 0.68
C CYS A 38 -0.01 10.90 0.94
N GLU A 39 0.21 12.09 1.50
CA GLU A 39 1.55 12.56 1.89
C GLU A 39 2.08 11.85 3.15
N ASN A 40 1.22 11.21 3.94
CA ASN A 40 1.66 10.46 5.12
C ASN A 40 2.38 9.17 4.66
N PRO A 41 3.70 9.04 4.92
CA PRO A 41 4.51 7.92 4.41
C PRO A 41 4.10 6.55 4.98
N THR A 42 3.40 6.54 6.12
CA THR A 42 2.92 5.32 6.76
C THR A 42 1.51 4.92 6.34
N CYS A 43 0.81 5.76 5.57
CA CYS A 43 -0.53 5.45 5.08
C CYS A 43 -0.44 4.48 3.90
N VAL A 44 -1.36 3.52 3.81
CA VAL A 44 -1.46 2.61 2.66
C VAL A 44 -1.65 3.35 1.32
N MET A 45 -2.22 4.56 1.34
CA MET A 45 -2.35 5.42 0.15
C MET A 45 -1.09 6.24 -0.19
N HIS A 46 0.01 6.09 0.52
CA HIS A 46 1.26 6.71 0.09
C HIS A 46 1.71 6.10 -1.24
N ALA A 47 2.15 6.94 -2.18
CA ALA A 47 2.69 6.45 -3.45
C ALA A 47 4.03 5.74 -3.21
N SER A 48 4.30 4.66 -3.94
CA SER A 48 5.61 4.00 -3.90
C SER A 48 6.17 3.79 -5.29
N THR A 49 7.43 4.14 -5.43
CA THR A 49 8.26 3.86 -6.59
C THR A 49 9.06 2.57 -6.40
N TYR A 50 9.51 2.31 -5.16
CA TYR A 50 10.36 1.17 -4.81
C TYR A 50 9.70 0.26 -3.76
N ALA A 51 10.16 -1.00 -3.66
CA ALA A 51 9.55 -1.98 -2.76
C ALA A 51 9.78 -1.63 -1.28
N GLU A 52 10.89 -0.98 -0.98
CA GLU A 52 11.26 -0.46 0.33
C GLU A 52 10.25 0.59 0.83
N GLU A 53 9.70 1.40 -0.07
CA GLU A 53 8.65 2.36 0.29
C GLU A 53 7.33 1.66 0.61
N ILE A 54 7.03 0.52 -0.03
CA ILE A 54 5.88 -0.34 0.32
C ILE A 54 6.09 -0.97 1.70
N ASP A 55 7.32 -1.39 2.01
CA ASP A 55 7.66 -1.98 3.31
C ASP A 55 7.46 -0.97 4.45
N LEU A 56 7.70 0.32 4.21
CA LEU A 56 7.49 1.41 5.18
C LEU A 56 6.01 1.75 5.45
N LYS A 57 5.09 1.43 4.53
CA LYS A 57 3.66 1.68 4.74
C LYS A 57 3.10 0.75 5.81
N ASN A 58 2.08 1.22 6.53
CA ASN A 58 1.15 0.32 7.21
C ASN A 58 0.10 -0.20 6.22
N TYR A 59 -0.55 -1.31 6.54
CA TYR A 59 -1.72 -1.82 5.81
C TYR A 59 -2.98 -0.96 6.02
N GLN A 60 -2.91 0.08 6.85
CA GLN A 60 -4.05 0.87 7.30
C GLN A 60 -4.12 2.23 6.59
N PHE A 61 -5.36 2.68 6.33
CA PHE A 61 -5.62 4.08 6.04
C PHE A 61 -5.34 4.95 7.26
N CYS A 62 -4.69 6.10 7.04
CA CYS A 62 -4.63 7.17 8.03
C CYS A 62 -6.05 7.71 8.35
N PRO A 63 -6.22 8.49 9.44
CA PRO A 63 -7.55 9.00 9.82
C PRO A 63 -8.29 9.75 8.70
N ASN A 64 -7.57 10.54 7.90
CA ASN A 64 -8.15 11.31 6.79
C ASN A 64 -8.64 10.41 5.66
N CYS A 65 -7.80 9.49 5.16
CA CYS A 65 -8.20 8.54 4.12
C CYS A 65 -9.35 7.63 4.59
N ARG A 66 -9.33 7.21 5.85
CA ARG A 66 -10.39 6.39 6.44
C ARG A 66 -11.72 7.13 6.48
N ALA A 67 -11.72 8.42 6.82
CA ALA A 67 -12.94 9.23 6.81
C ALA A 67 -13.56 9.31 5.41
N VAL A 68 -12.74 9.46 4.36
CA VAL A 68 -13.22 9.47 2.97
C VAL A 68 -13.80 8.12 2.58
N VAL A 69 -13.10 7.00 2.82
CA VAL A 69 -13.62 5.65 2.50
C VAL A 69 -14.93 5.38 3.22
N ASN A 70 -15.02 5.70 4.51
CA ASN A 70 -16.24 5.52 5.29
C ASN A 70 -17.42 6.35 4.76
N SER A 71 -17.16 7.50 4.11
CA SER A 71 -18.21 8.29 3.47
C SER A 71 -18.77 7.67 2.18
N LYS A 72 -18.08 6.68 1.60
CA LYS A 72 -18.41 6.02 0.33
C LYS A 72 -19.01 4.62 0.48
N ILE A 73 -18.88 4.01 1.66
CA ILE A 73 -19.42 2.67 1.98
C ILE A 73 -20.81 2.76 2.63
N ARG A 74 -21.33 3.97 2.84
CA ARG A 74 -22.69 4.20 3.35
C ARG A 74 -23.74 4.11 2.26
#